data_AF-A0A0R3R709-F1
#
_entry.id   AF-A0A0R3R709-F1
#
_cell.length_a   1.000
_cell.length_b   1.000
_cell.length_c   1.000
_cell.angle_alpha   90.00
_cell.angle_beta   90.00
_cell.angle_gamma   90.00
#
_symmetry.space_group_name_H-M   'P 1'
#
loop_
_entity.id
_entity.type
_entity.pdbx_description
1 polymer ?
#
loop_
_entity_poly.entity_id
_entity_poly.type
_entity_poly.pdbx_seq_one_letter_code
_entity_poly.pdbx_strand_id
1 'polypeptide(L)'
;MGFVENFADFLIDAELNNLPVLKRVCEGYLCSELNSKKDLITSLLLELLFLAIVFNLRVLKSMTLSELSDRPDELNGPDALLALDEYKSLDRRMIKLSGSNLVEVIEEVQRFRKQKLRTKLIKQITKNISVCSFIYLLYFLLLLFHMQVIVK
;
A
#
# COMPACT_ATOMS: atom_id res chain seq x y z
N MET A 1 -10.69 22.66 -0.04
CA MET A 1 -11.34 21.39 0.37
C MET A 1 -12.59 21.21 -0.46
N GLY A 2 -12.87 20.05 -1.08
CA GLY A 2 -14.20 19.82 -1.67
C GLY A 2 -14.41 18.76 -2.74
N PHE A 3 -13.37 18.16 -3.34
CA PHE A 3 -13.61 17.20 -4.44
C PHE A 3 -13.49 15.72 -4.02
N VAL A 4 -12.48 15.33 -3.22
CA VAL A 4 -12.26 13.91 -2.88
C VAL A 4 -13.37 13.33 -2.01
N GLU A 5 -13.89 14.09 -1.04
CA GLU A 5 -15.00 13.69 -0.17
C GLU A 5 -16.29 13.42 -0.97
N ASN A 6 -16.64 14.32 -1.89
CA ASN A 6 -17.82 14.14 -2.74
C ASN A 6 -17.73 12.85 -3.58
N PHE A 7 -16.54 12.49 -4.07
CA PHE A 7 -16.38 11.26 -4.85
C PHE A 7 -16.42 9.98 -4.01
N ALA A 8 -16.10 10.05 -2.71
CA ALA A 8 -16.33 8.93 -1.79
C ALA A 8 -17.83 8.71 -1.57
N ASP A 9 -18.62 9.77 -1.40
CA ASP A 9 -20.08 9.69 -1.30
C ASP A 9 -20.71 9.14 -2.58
N PHE A 10 -20.28 9.64 -3.75
CA PHE A 10 -20.73 9.09 -5.03
C PHE A 10 -20.36 7.61 -5.22
N LEU A 11 -19.21 7.19 -4.69
CA LEU A 11 -18.80 5.79 -4.74
C LEU A 11 -19.71 4.90 -3.87
N ILE A 12 -20.09 5.39 -2.68
CA ILE A 12 -21.06 4.72 -1.81
C ILE A 12 -22.42 4.62 -2.51
N ASP A 13 -22.92 5.72 -3.08
CA ASP A 13 -24.19 5.74 -3.80
C ASP A 13 -24.18 4.79 -5.00
N ALA A 14 -23.07 4.75 -5.75
CA ALA A 14 -22.90 3.83 -6.87
C ALA A 14 -22.94 2.36 -6.41
N GLU A 15 -22.38 2.03 -5.24
CA GLU A 15 -22.45 0.69 -4.68
C GLU A 15 -23.87 0.33 -4.23
N LEU A 16 -24.50 1.21 -3.44
CA LEU A 16 -25.85 0.97 -2.90
C LEU A 16 -26.90 0.80 -4.01
N ASN A 17 -26.73 1.50 -5.13
CA ASN A 17 -27.64 1.43 -6.27
C ASN A 17 -27.20 0.41 -7.34
N ASN A 18 -26.15 -0.39 -7.10
CA ASN A 18 -25.62 -1.37 -8.04
C ASN A 18 -25.29 -0.78 -9.43
N LEU A 19 -24.56 0.35 -9.46
CA LEU A 19 -24.14 1.06 -10.66
C LEU A 19 -22.66 0.78 -10.99
N PRO A 20 -22.32 -0.37 -11.59
CA PRO A 20 -20.94 -0.82 -11.74
C PRO A 20 -20.09 0.08 -12.64
N VAL A 21 -20.70 0.74 -13.63
CA VAL A 21 -20.00 1.67 -14.52
C VAL A 21 -19.58 2.92 -13.74
N LEU A 22 -20.50 3.50 -12.96
CA LEU A 22 -20.22 4.67 -12.14
C LEU A 22 -19.15 4.35 -11.09
N LYS A 23 -19.26 3.20 -10.43
CA LYS A 23 -18.27 2.71 -9.47
C LYS A 23 -16.85 2.67 -10.06
N ARG A 24 -16.69 2.17 -11.29
CA ARG A 24 -15.38 2.14 -11.97
C ARG A 24 -14.86 3.54 -12.30
N VAL A 25 -15.72 4.46 -12.69
CA VAL A 25 -15.34 5.85 -12.97
C VAL A 25 -14.87 6.53 -11.68
N CYS A 26 -15.60 6.34 -10.58
CA CYS A 26 -15.21 6.82 -9.25
C CYS A 26 -13.86 6.22 -8.81
N GLU A 27 -13.67 4.90 -8.95
CA GLU A 27 -12.39 4.25 -8.65
C GLU A 27 -11.25 4.87 -9.47
N GLY A 28 -11.45 5.03 -10.79
CA GLY A 28 -10.45 5.61 -11.68
C GLY A 28 -10.06 7.04 -11.30
N TYR A 29 -11.04 7.87 -10.96
CA TYR A 29 -10.81 9.23 -10.49
C TYR A 29 -10.03 9.26 -9.17
N LEU A 30 -10.47 8.49 -8.17
CA LEU A 30 -9.80 8.42 -6.86
C LEU A 30 -8.36 7.92 -6.99
N CYS A 31 -8.10 6.95 -7.88
CA CYS A 31 -6.74 6.50 -8.19
C CYS A 31 -5.90 7.62 -8.81
N SER A 32 -6.45 8.40 -9.74
CA SER A 32 -5.76 9.55 -10.34
C SER A 32 -5.43 10.64 -9.31
N GLU A 33 -6.36 10.91 -8.38
CA GLU A 33 -6.14 11.87 -7.30
C GLU A 33 -5.05 11.40 -6.33
N LEU A 34 -5.03 10.12 -5.95
CA LEU A 34 -3.97 9.53 -5.13
C LEU A 34 -2.59 9.64 -5.80
N ASN A 35 -2.51 9.50 -7.12
CA ASN A 35 -1.25 9.63 -7.85
C ASN A 35 -0.76 11.09 -7.95
N SER A 36 -1.68 12.05 -8.02
CA SER A 36 -1.35 13.46 -8.29
C SER A 36 -1.13 14.27 -7.02
N LYS A 37 -1.82 13.94 -5.92
CA LYS A 37 -1.74 14.67 -4.65
C LYS A 37 -0.89 13.91 -3.63
N LYS A 38 0.21 14.52 -3.21
CA LYS A 38 1.14 13.93 -2.23
C LYS A 38 0.76 14.22 -0.78
N ASP A 39 0.02 15.30 -0.53
CA ASP A 39 -0.28 15.78 0.83
C ASP A 39 -1.71 15.44 1.25
N LEU A 40 -2.13 14.19 1.05
CA LEU A 40 -3.41 13.70 1.56
C LEU A 40 -3.30 13.38 3.05
N ILE A 41 -4.33 13.71 3.82
CA ILE A 41 -4.39 13.45 5.27
C ILE A 41 -4.60 11.95 5.51
N THR A 42 -3.99 11.40 6.55
CA THR A 42 -4.01 9.96 6.85
C THR A 42 -5.41 9.44 7.20
N SER A 43 -6.26 10.23 7.85
CA SER A 43 -7.67 9.90 8.10
C SER A 43 -8.44 9.62 6.80
N LEU A 44 -8.28 10.50 5.80
CA LEU A 44 -8.88 10.34 4.48
C LEU A 44 -8.36 9.09 3.76
N LEU A 45 -7.06 8.82 3.86
CA LEU A 45 -6.47 7.60 3.27
C LEU A 45 -7.03 6.34 3.95
N LEU A 46 -7.22 6.34 5.26
CA LEU A 46 -7.82 5.21 5.99
C LEU A 46 -9.29 5.02 5.60
N GLU A 47 -10.04 6.10 5.41
CA GLU A 47 -11.40 6.04 4.89
C GLU A 47 -11.46 5.45 3.47
N LEU A 48 -10.59 5.92 2.56
CA LEU A 48 -10.51 5.39 1.21
C LEU A 48 -10.10 3.91 1.18
N LEU A 49 -9.17 3.51 2.05
CA LEU A 49 -8.77 2.11 2.17
C LEU A 49 -9.94 1.24 2.63
N PHE A 50 -10.68 1.71 3.63
CA PHE A 50 -11.87 1.02 4.11
C PHE A 50 -12.91 0.83 3.01
N LEU A 51 -13.27 1.90 2.29
CA LEU A 51 -14.20 1.81 1.17
C LEU A 51 -13.69 0.86 0.09
N ALA A 52 -12.40 0.88 -0.21
CA ALA A 52 -11.81 -0.02 -1.18
C ALA A 52 -11.86 -1.49 -0.76
N ILE A 53 -11.74 -1.78 0.54
CA ILE A 53 -11.91 -3.13 1.08
C ILE A 53 -13.37 -3.57 0.98
N VAL A 54 -14.30 -2.77 1.52
CA VAL A 54 -15.72 -3.10 1.58
C VAL A 54 -16.32 -3.26 0.18
N PHE A 55 -15.96 -2.37 -0.74
CA PHE A 55 -16.46 -2.39 -2.11
C PHE A 55 -15.61 -3.22 -3.07
N ASN A 56 -14.60 -3.94 -2.59
CA ASN A 56 -13.73 -4.81 -3.40
C ASN A 56 -13.04 -4.09 -4.59
N LEU A 57 -12.56 -2.87 -4.36
CA LEU A 57 -11.84 -2.03 -5.33
C LEU A 57 -10.35 -2.33 -5.27
N ARG A 58 -9.91 -3.32 -6.06
CA ARG A 58 -8.55 -3.88 -5.98
C ARG A 58 -7.45 -2.86 -6.27
N VAL A 59 -7.65 -1.99 -7.26
CA VAL A 59 -6.62 -1.02 -7.67
C VAL A 59 -6.49 0.06 -6.59
N LEU A 60 -7.63 0.62 -6.20
CA LEU A 60 -7.67 1.62 -5.14
C LEU A 60 -7.09 1.09 -3.83
N LYS A 61 -7.46 -0.13 -3.41
CA LYS A 61 -6.90 -0.80 -2.22
C LYS A 61 -5.38 -0.85 -2.29
N SER A 62 -4.82 -1.31 -3.41
CA SER A 62 -3.36 -1.44 -3.56
C SER A 62 -2.65 -0.09 -3.50
N MET A 63 -3.22 0.94 -4.10
CA MET A 63 -2.61 2.27 -4.13
C MET A 63 -2.63 2.92 -2.74
N THR A 64 -3.78 2.90 -2.07
CA THR A 64 -3.93 3.45 -0.73
C THR A 64 -3.08 2.70 0.30
N LEU A 65 -2.99 1.37 0.20
CA LEU A 65 -2.06 0.58 1.02
C LEU A 65 -0.61 0.97 0.78
N SER A 66 -0.21 1.24 -0.47
CA SER A 66 1.15 1.68 -0.76
C SER A 66 1.45 3.01 -0.07
N GLU A 67 0.55 3.99 -0.17
CA GLU A 67 0.72 5.32 0.43
C GLU A 67 0.77 5.24 1.97
N LEU A 68 -0.21 4.58 2.59
CA LEU A 68 -0.26 4.40 4.04
C LEU A 68 0.93 3.58 4.57
N SER A 69 1.43 2.61 3.81
CA SER A 69 2.56 1.79 4.23
C SER A 69 3.86 2.58 4.41
N ASP A 70 3.97 3.77 3.81
CA ASP A 70 5.15 4.63 3.93
C ASP A 70 5.03 5.63 5.10
N ARG A 71 3.91 5.61 5.86
CA ARG A 71 3.63 6.49 7.02
C ARG A 71 3.42 5.70 8.33
N PRO A 72 4.43 4.95 8.81
CA PRO A 72 4.27 4.07 9.98
C PRO A 72 4.01 4.84 11.28
N ASP A 73 4.62 6.03 11.41
CA ASP A 73 4.62 6.77 12.66
C ASP A 73 3.23 7.35 12.98
N GLU A 74 2.47 7.68 11.94
CA GLU A 74 1.08 8.17 12.03
C GLU A 74 0.09 7.06 12.38
N LEU A 75 0.47 5.78 12.23
CA LEU A 75 -0.40 4.62 12.45
C LEU A 75 0.02 3.79 13.68
N ASN A 76 0.98 4.29 14.45
CA ASN A 76 1.44 3.64 15.68
C ASN A 76 0.49 3.98 16.83
N GLY A 77 0.04 2.94 17.57
CA GLY A 77 -0.85 3.11 18.71
C GLY A 77 -2.29 3.45 18.29
N PRO A 78 -3.03 2.50 17.70
CA PRO A 78 -4.42 2.70 17.27
C PRO A 78 -5.34 3.20 18.39
N ASP A 79 -5.08 2.82 19.64
CA ASP A 79 -5.84 3.31 20.80
C ASP A 79 -5.69 4.82 21.03
N ALA A 80 -4.49 5.37 20.77
CA ALA A 80 -4.24 6.80 20.88
C ALA A 80 -4.88 7.57 19.72
N LEU A 81 -4.90 7.00 18.51
CA LEU A 81 -5.65 7.57 17.37
C LEU A 81 -7.14 7.62 17.67
N LEU A 82 -7.70 6.55 18.22
CA LEU A 82 -9.10 6.49 18.65
C LEU A 82 -9.44 7.41 19.84
N ALA A 83 -8.47 8.11 20.44
CA ALA A 83 -8.75 9.18 21.38
C ALA A 83 -9.16 10.49 20.68
N LEU A 84 -8.74 10.69 19.42
CA LEU A 84 -9.01 11.87 18.61
C LEU A 84 -10.42 11.79 17.99
N ASP A 85 -11.17 12.89 18.04
CA ASP A 85 -12.58 12.92 17.63
C ASP A 85 -12.79 12.59 16.14
N GLU A 86 -11.85 12.99 15.29
CA GLU A 86 -11.85 12.66 13.85
C GLU A 86 -11.84 11.14 13.62
N TYR A 87 -10.92 10.42 14.28
CA TYR A 87 -10.79 8.97 14.14
C TYR A 87 -11.90 8.21 14.85
N LYS A 88 -12.45 8.72 15.96
CA LYS A 88 -13.68 8.19 16.58
C LYS A 88 -14.88 8.27 15.64
N SER A 89 -15.04 9.41 14.97
CA SER A 89 -16.09 9.61 13.98
C SER A 89 -15.95 8.62 12.83
N LEU A 90 -14.72 8.48 12.30
CA LEU A 90 -14.40 7.55 11.24
C LEU A 90 -14.70 6.09 11.64
N ASP A 91 -14.22 5.66 12.82
CA ASP A 91 -14.46 4.30 13.35
C ASP A 91 -15.95 3.97 13.46
N ARG A 92 -16.75 4.89 14.02
CA ARG A 92 -18.22 4.72 14.10
C ARG A 92 -18.86 4.57 12.72
N ARG A 93 -18.40 5.33 11.72
CA ARG A 93 -18.90 5.22 10.34
C ARG A 93 -18.54 3.86 9.72
N MET A 94 -17.32 3.38 9.94
CA MET A 94 -16.86 2.07 9.46
C MET A 94 -17.70 0.92 10.03
N ILE A 95 -17.90 0.93 11.36
CA ILE A 95 -18.72 -0.07 12.06
C ILE A 95 -20.15 -0.07 11.52
N LYS A 96 -20.72 1.12 11.28
CA LYS A 96 -22.07 1.25 10.75
C LYS A 96 -22.20 0.71 9.32
N LEU A 97 -21.17 0.87 8.48
CA LEU A 97 -21.24 0.51 7.06
C LEU A 97 -20.97 -0.98 6.82
N SER A 98 -19.99 -1.59 7.51
CA SER A 98 -19.59 -2.98 7.24
C SER A 98 -19.38 -3.85 8.49
N GLY A 99 -19.51 -3.28 9.69
CA GLY A 99 -19.19 -3.97 10.95
C GLY A 99 -17.70 -4.06 11.29
N SER A 100 -16.81 -3.63 10.40
CA SER A 100 -15.37 -3.53 10.68
C SER A 100 -15.04 -2.24 11.40
N ASN A 101 -14.02 -2.29 12.26
CA ASN A 101 -13.50 -1.13 12.98
C ASN A 101 -12.22 -0.59 12.33
N LEU A 102 -11.81 0.60 12.74
CA LEU A 102 -10.61 1.26 12.25
C LEU A 102 -9.33 0.47 12.57
N VAL A 103 -9.30 -0.24 13.70
CA VAL A 103 -8.15 -1.02 14.14
C VAL A 103 -7.85 -2.14 13.13
N GLU A 104 -8.87 -2.86 12.67
CA GLU A 104 -8.75 -3.89 11.62
C GLU A 104 -8.16 -3.32 10.32
N VAL A 105 -8.58 -2.12 9.93
CA VAL A 105 -8.05 -1.44 8.74
C VAL A 105 -6.58 -1.08 8.92
N ILE A 106 -6.19 -0.55 10.09
CA ILE A 106 -4.80 -0.23 10.41
C ILE A 106 -3.94 -1.51 10.43
N GLU A 107 -4.46 -2.60 11.00
CA GLU A 107 -3.76 -3.89 10.98
C GLU A 107 -3.50 -4.38 9.55
N GLU A 108 -4.45 -4.21 8.63
CA GLU A 108 -4.26 -4.56 7.22
C GLU A 108 -3.10 -3.76 6.59
N VAL A 109 -3.00 -2.46 6.89
CA VAL A 109 -1.86 -1.63 6.47
C VAL A 109 -0.55 -2.17 7.03
N GLN A 110 -0.51 -2.50 8.33
CA GLN A 110 0.68 -3.03 8.97
C GLN A 110 1.10 -4.39 8.40
N ARG A 111 0.14 -5.27 8.10
CA ARG A 111 0.37 -6.56 7.43
C ARG A 111 0.96 -6.34 6.04
N PHE A 112 0.38 -5.44 5.25
CA PHE A 112 0.88 -5.09 3.93
C PHE A 112 2.31 -4.51 3.99
N ARG A 113 2.59 -3.60 4.92
CA ARG A 113 3.94 -3.05 5.13
C ARG A 113 4.95 -4.14 5.45
N LYS A 114 4.62 -5.06 6.37
CA LYS A 114 5.48 -6.21 6.69
C LYS A 114 5.79 -7.05 5.45
N GLN A 115 4.80 -7.30 4.60
CA GLN A 115 4.99 -8.00 3.32
C GLN A 115 5.88 -7.20 2.35
N LYS A 116 5.61 -5.90 2.15
CA LYS A 116 6.41 -4.99 1.31
C LYS A 116 7.89 -5.00 1.72
N LEU A 117 8.17 -4.94 3.02
CA LEU A 117 9.53 -4.99 3.56
C LEU A 117 10.21 -6.35 3.31
N ARG A 118 9.50 -7.46 3.51
CA ARG A 118 10.01 -8.81 3.18
C ARG A 118 10.37 -8.93 1.71
N THR A 119 9.52 -8.45 0.80
CA THR A 119 9.80 -8.48 -0.64
C THR A 119 11.01 -7.63 -1.02
N LYS A 120 11.18 -6.45 -0.40
CA LYS A 120 12.39 -5.62 -0.59
C LYS A 120 13.66 -6.36 -0.16
N LEU A 121 13.63 -7.02 1.00
CA LEU A 121 14.75 -7.81 1.50
C LEU A 121 15.10 -8.97 0.56
N ILE A 122 14.10 -9.71 0.07
CA ILE A 122 14.31 -10.81 -0.90
C ILE A 122 14.98 -10.27 -2.17
N LYS A 123 14.49 -9.16 -2.75
CA LYS A 123 15.10 -8.55 -3.93
C LYS A 123 16.57 -8.17 -3.70
N GLN A 124 16.89 -7.64 -2.51
CA GLN A 124 18.26 -7.29 -2.15
C GLN A 124 19.15 -8.53 -2.01
N ILE A 125 18.66 -9.60 -1.38
CA ILE A 125 19.38 -10.87 -1.26
C ILE A 125 19.64 -11.48 -2.65
N THR A 126 18.63 -11.55 -3.51
CA THR A 126 18.78 -12.06 -4.89
C THR A 126 19.79 -11.26 -5.69
N LYS A 127 19.79 -9.92 -5.56
CA LYS A 127 20.78 -9.05 -6.19
C LYS A 127 22.19 -9.35 -5.68
N ASN A 128 22.36 -9.51 -4.37
CA ASN A 128 23.66 -9.83 -3.77
C ASN A 128 24.18 -11.21 -4.21
N ILE A 129 23.31 -12.21 -4.29
CA ILE A 129 23.67 -13.54 -4.81
C ILE A 129 24.13 -13.44 -6.27
N SER A 130 23.39 -12.71 -7.11
CA SER A 130 23.78 -12.49 -8.51
C SER A 130 25.15 -11.80 -8.65
N VAL A 131 25.43 -10.79 -7.81
CA VAL A 131 26.74 -10.12 -7.79
C VAL A 131 27.84 -11.07 -7.33
N CYS A 132 27.62 -11.84 -6.26
CA CYS A 132 28.58 -12.83 -5.79
C CYS A 132 28.88 -13.88 -6.86
N SER A 133 27.86 -14.43 -7.53
CA SER A 133 28.04 -15.38 -8.63
C SER A 133 28.88 -14.79 -9.77
N PHE A 134 28.71 -13.51 -10.09
CA PHE A 134 29.51 -12.82 -11.10
C PHE A 134 30.97 -12.66 -10.68
N ILE A 135 31.22 -12.30 -9.41
CA ILE A 135 32.58 -12.19 -8.84
C ILE A 135 33.28 -13.54 -8.85
N TYR A 136 32.60 -14.62 -8.42
CA TYR A 136 33.16 -15.97 -8.44
C TYR A 136 33.50 -16.44 -9.86
N LEU A 137 32.64 -16.14 -10.84
CA LEU A 137 32.91 -16.46 -12.25
C LEU A 137 34.15 -15.69 -12.77
N LEU A 138 34.28 -14.42 -12.42
CA LEU A 138 35.43 -13.59 -12.80
C LEU A 138 36.73 -14.09 -12.18
N TYR A 139 36.69 -14.46 -10.89
CA TYR A 139 37.84 -15.03 -10.17
C TYR A 139 38.28 -16.36 -10.78
N PHE A 140 37.32 -17.22 -11.14
CA PHE A 140 37.60 -18.50 -11.79
C PHE A 140 38.23 -18.31 -13.18
N LEU A 141 37.74 -17.35 -13.97
CA LEU A 141 38.32 -17.00 -15.28
C LEU A 141 39.75 -16.44 -15.15
N LEU A 142 40.01 -15.58 -14.16
CA LEU A 142 41.35 -15.06 -13.86
C LEU A 142 42.32 -16.16 -13.44
N LEU A 143 41.86 -17.12 -12.62
CA LEU A 143 42.65 -18.30 -12.23
C LEU A 143 42.99 -19.18 -13.43
N LEU A 144 42.03 -19.44 -14.33
CA LEU A 144 42.29 -20.18 -15.56
C LEU A 144 43.30 -19.45 -16.47
N PHE A 145 43.22 -18.13 -16.56
CA PHE A 145 44.16 -17.34 -17.34
C PHE A 145 45.58 -17.40 -16.76
N HIS A 146 45.72 -17.30 -15.43
CA HIS A 146 47.01 -17.45 -14.75
C HIS A 146 47.61 -18.84 -14.92
N MET A 147 46.79 -19.90 -14.85
CA MET A 147 47.25 -21.28 -15.03
C MET A 147 47.71 -21.56 -16.47
N GLN A 148 47.13 -20.90 -17.49
CA GLN A 148 47.61 -21.03 -18.87
C GLN A 148 48.93 -20.30 -19.14
N VAL A 149 49.22 -19.23 -18.39
CA VAL A 149 50.50 -18.49 -18.51
C VAL A 149 51.66 -19.22 -17.84
N ILE A 150 51.41 -20.05 -16.82
CA ILE A 150 52.45 -20.80 -16.10
C ILE A 150 52.87 -22.09 -16.84
N VAL A 151 52.08 -22.57 -17.81
CA VAL A 151 52.32 -23.83 -18.55
C VAL A 151 52.99 -23.59 -19.93
N LYS A 152 53.47 -22.36 -20.21
CA LYS A 152 54.28 -22.03 -21.39
C LYS A 152 55.70 -21.67 -20.98
#